data_AF-A0A5D4XN32-F1
#
_entry.id   AF-A0A5D4XN32-F1
#
_cell.length_a   1.000
_cell.length_b   1.000
_cell.length_c   1.000
_cell.angle_alpha   90.00
_cell.angle_beta   90.00
_cell.angle_gamma   90.00
#
_symmetry.space_group_name_H-M   'P 1'
#
loop_
_entity.id
_entity.type
_entity.pdbx_description
1 polymer ?
#
loop_
_entity_poly.entity_id
_entity_poly.type
_entity_poly.pdbx_seq_one_letter_code
_entity_poly.pdbx_strand_id
1 'polypeptide(L)'
;MPTFPPLRDPHAVLARLGGTDSLIRLAEVAVVVLLAFQCARLAWLLLPPASLGRMPGTAMGVVAPRPERLAIDAFHPAPATAATADASGLRLHALRSGTGGGSAIVAGRDGTQRSYAVGEEIVPGVVLADVRADHAILESGGRRTELRFPVAAAPTRPRAAAPIATRAVRARTTPVSAAPTATIDPAQLLAEAGLRPIDAGGGEAGYTVIPRGDGAVLRQAGLEAGDVLLSVNGQALTPERYAELGDSLADAATITLTYRRDGQVRTATLQAPTP
;
A
#
# COMPACT_ATOMS: atom_id res chain seq x y z
N MET A 1 -46.35 74.15 41.28
CA MET A 1 -46.14 72.69 41.20
C MET A 1 -46.05 72.31 39.74
N PRO A 2 -44.91 71.80 39.24
CA PRO A 2 -44.76 71.49 37.82
C PRO A 2 -45.50 70.19 37.45
N THR A 3 -46.21 70.26 36.34
CA THR A 3 -47.02 69.23 35.70
C THR A 3 -46.14 68.24 34.95
N PHE A 4 -46.25 66.94 35.24
CA PHE A 4 -45.57 65.88 34.49
C PHE A 4 -46.42 65.44 33.27
N PRO A 5 -45.82 65.21 32.08
CA PRO A 5 -46.53 64.71 30.91
C PRO A 5 -46.82 63.19 31.00
N PRO A 6 -47.89 62.69 30.36
CA PRO A 6 -48.28 61.28 30.44
C PRO A 6 -47.36 60.35 29.67
N LEU A 7 -47.27 59.09 30.14
CA LEU A 7 -46.46 58.01 29.59
C LEU A 7 -46.76 57.75 28.11
N ARG A 8 -45.68 57.63 27.33
CA ARG A 8 -45.70 57.29 25.91
C ARG A 8 -46.09 55.81 25.74
N ASP A 9 -47.20 55.55 25.06
CA ASP A 9 -47.68 54.19 24.77
C ASP A 9 -46.63 53.34 24.04
N PRO A 10 -46.20 52.18 24.58
CA PRO A 10 -45.22 51.30 23.94
C PRO A 10 -45.77 50.57 22.70
N HIS A 11 -47.10 50.52 22.54
CA HIS A 11 -47.74 49.85 21.40
C HIS A 11 -47.62 50.61 20.06
N ALA A 12 -47.34 51.91 20.10
CA ALA A 12 -47.18 52.72 18.88
C ALA A 12 -45.84 52.47 18.15
N VAL A 13 -44.85 51.86 18.82
CA VAL A 13 -43.54 51.55 18.21
C VAL A 13 -43.60 50.26 17.39
N LEU A 14 -44.45 49.30 17.77
CA LEU A 14 -44.62 48.03 17.06
C LEU A 14 -45.46 48.15 15.78
N ALA A 15 -46.30 49.19 15.66
CA ALA A 15 -47.14 49.41 14.49
C ALA A 15 -46.41 50.07 13.29
N ARG A 16 -45.13 50.42 13.41
CA ARG A 16 -44.37 51.18 12.39
C ARG A 16 -43.37 50.35 11.57
N LEU A 17 -43.35 49.03 11.71
CA LEU A 17 -42.53 48.14 10.89
C LEU A 17 -43.44 47.37 9.92
N GLY A 18 -43.38 47.72 8.64
CA GLY A 18 -43.99 46.97 7.54
C GLY A 18 -43.53 45.51 7.60
N GLY A 19 -44.47 44.64 7.98
CA GLY A 19 -44.20 43.36 8.65
C GLY A 19 -43.76 42.18 7.80
N THR A 20 -43.45 42.36 6.51
CA THR A 20 -42.94 41.26 5.66
C THR A 20 -41.65 41.67 4.95
N ASP A 21 -41.61 42.86 4.36
CA ASP A 21 -40.43 43.33 3.62
C ASP A 21 -39.22 43.55 4.54
N SER A 22 -39.43 44.07 5.75
CA SER A 22 -38.34 44.19 6.73
C SER A 22 -37.86 42.84 7.25
N LEU A 23 -38.74 41.85 7.38
CA LEU A 23 -38.36 40.48 7.78
C LEU A 23 -37.58 39.76 6.68
N ILE A 24 -38.00 39.92 5.42
CA ILE A 24 -37.30 39.36 4.26
C ILE A 24 -35.90 39.97 4.14
N ARG A 25 -35.78 41.29 4.27
CA ARG A 25 -34.46 41.97 4.25
C ARG A 25 -33.56 41.54 5.40
N LEU A 26 -34.10 41.34 6.60
CA LEU A 26 -33.33 40.81 7.73
C LEU A 26 -32.85 39.38 7.49
N ALA A 27 -33.73 38.53 6.95
CA ALA A 27 -33.38 37.15 6.59
C ALA A 27 -32.30 37.10 5.49
N GLU A 28 -32.43 37.94 4.45
CA GLU A 28 -31.45 38.08 3.38
C GLU A 28 -30.08 38.49 3.93
N VAL A 29 -30.03 39.53 4.76
CA VAL A 29 -28.77 39.97 5.40
C VAL A 29 -28.18 38.88 6.28
N ALA A 30 -29.01 38.16 7.06
CA ALA A 30 -28.54 37.06 7.90
C ALA A 30 -27.92 35.92 7.08
N VAL A 31 -28.53 35.56 5.94
CA VAL A 31 -28.01 34.53 5.03
C VAL A 31 -26.69 34.98 4.41
N VAL A 32 -26.59 36.23 3.94
CA VAL A 32 -25.35 36.77 3.37
C VAL A 32 -24.21 36.76 4.40
N VAL A 33 -24.48 37.18 5.64
CA VAL A 33 -23.50 37.17 6.73
C VAL A 33 -23.06 35.75 7.07
N LEU A 34 -24.00 34.81 7.16
CA LEU A 34 -23.70 33.41 7.44
C LEU A 34 -22.84 32.80 6.33
N LEU A 35 -23.15 33.09 5.06
CA LEU A 35 -22.40 32.58 3.92
C LEU A 35 -20.98 33.17 3.87
N ALA A 36 -20.84 34.48 4.13
CA ALA A 36 -19.53 35.12 4.25
C ALA A 36 -18.69 34.51 5.39
N PHE A 37 -19.30 34.23 6.55
CA PHE A 37 -18.63 33.58 7.67
C PHE A 37 -18.18 32.16 7.32
N GLN A 38 -19.02 31.37 6.64
CA GLN A 38 -18.66 30.01 6.22
C GLN A 38 -17.54 30.00 5.19
N CYS A 39 -17.54 30.95 4.23
CA CYS A 39 -16.45 31.12 3.29
C CYS A 39 -15.14 31.48 3.99
N ALA A 40 -15.17 32.39 4.97
CA ALA A 40 -13.99 32.74 5.77
C ALA A 40 -13.47 31.53 6.58
N ARG A 41 -14.36 30.75 7.19
CA ARG A 41 -14.02 29.53 7.93
C ARG A 41 -13.39 28.48 7.01
N LEU A 42 -13.94 28.27 5.81
CA LEU A 42 -13.38 27.34 4.83
C LEU A 42 -12.02 27.81 4.32
N ALA A 43 -11.87 29.11 4.02
CA ALA A 43 -10.59 29.69 3.67
C ALA A 43 -9.55 29.46 4.78
N TRP A 44 -9.93 29.66 6.04
CA TRP A 44 -9.05 29.39 7.18
C TRP A 44 -8.62 27.92 7.29
N LEU A 45 -9.48 26.98 6.91
CA LEU A 45 -9.16 25.55 6.92
C LEU A 45 -8.25 25.13 5.75
N LEU A 46 -8.40 25.80 4.60
CA LEU A 46 -7.65 25.51 3.38
C LEU A 46 -6.27 26.18 3.33
N LEU A 47 -6.08 27.29 4.05
CA LEU A 47 -4.78 27.95 4.13
C LEU A 47 -3.88 27.21 5.12
N PRO A 48 -2.76 26.61 4.69
CA PRO A 48 -1.80 26.02 5.62
C PRO A 48 -1.23 27.11 6.53
N PRO A 49 -1.02 26.84 7.83
CA PRO A 49 -0.36 27.80 8.70
C PRO A 49 1.01 28.12 8.10
N ALA A 50 1.26 29.41 7.82
CA ALA A 50 2.57 29.85 7.37
C ALA A 50 3.60 29.36 8.38
N SER A 51 4.53 28.52 7.94
CA SER A 51 5.63 28.06 8.79
C SER A 51 6.49 29.27 9.13
N LEU A 52 6.26 29.84 10.32
CA LEU A 52 7.07 30.91 10.87
C LEU A 52 8.50 30.38 11.02
N GLY A 53 9.39 30.84 10.16
CA GLY A 53 10.85 30.76 10.28
C GLY A 53 11.39 29.38 10.66
N ARG A 54 11.86 28.62 9.67
CA ARG A 54 12.87 27.58 9.93
C ARG A 54 14.11 28.30 10.44
N MET A 55 14.32 28.32 11.77
CA MET A 55 15.57 28.77 12.36
C MET A 55 16.69 27.97 11.68
N PRO A 56 17.70 28.61 11.07
CA PRO A 56 18.90 27.89 10.68
C PRO A 56 19.50 27.35 11.96
N GLY A 57 19.35 26.05 12.20
CA GLY A 57 20.08 25.39 13.26
C GLY A 57 21.54 25.58 12.94
N THR A 58 22.22 26.45 13.70
CA THR A 58 23.67 26.41 13.79
C THR A 58 24.00 25.04 14.32
N ALA A 59 24.31 24.11 13.40
CA ALA A 59 24.90 22.85 13.75
C ALA A 59 26.24 23.19 14.42
N MET A 60 26.23 23.25 15.75
CA MET A 60 27.45 23.07 16.52
C MET A 60 27.95 21.70 16.13
N GLY A 61 28.94 21.67 15.23
CA GLY A 61 29.67 20.48 14.91
C GLY A 61 30.34 20.00 16.20
N VAL A 62 29.68 19.09 16.90
CA VAL A 62 30.34 18.23 17.86
C VAL A 62 31.31 17.42 17.02
N VAL A 63 32.57 17.82 17.02
CA VAL A 63 33.66 17.00 16.51
C VAL A 63 33.67 15.77 17.41
N ALA A 64 32.99 14.72 16.99
CA ALA A 64 33.07 13.44 17.65
C ALA A 64 34.56 13.03 17.68
N PRO A 65 35.11 12.64 18.84
CA PRO A 65 36.47 12.12 18.89
C PRO A 65 36.51 10.89 18.00
N ARG A 66 37.14 11.01 16.82
CA ARG A 66 37.42 9.89 15.93
C ARG A 66 38.61 9.13 16.52
N PRO A 67 38.42 7.92 17.11
CA PRO A 67 39.54 7.12 17.63
C PRO A 67 40.49 6.66 16.51
N GLU A 68 40.08 6.80 15.26
CA GLU A 68 40.73 6.26 14.07
C GLU A 68 41.95 7.07 13.61
N ARG A 69 42.16 8.28 14.14
CA ARG A 69 43.31 9.13 13.77
C ARG A 69 44.59 8.83 14.56
N LEU A 70 44.55 7.94 15.55
CA LEU A 70 45.74 7.54 16.32
C LEU A 70 46.25 6.12 16.04
N ALA A 71 45.63 5.37 15.14
CA ALA A 71 46.05 4.02 14.77
C ALA A 71 46.36 3.93 13.27
N ILE A 72 47.31 4.75 12.79
CA ILE A 72 47.94 4.48 11.49
C ILE A 72 49.10 3.53 11.78
N ASP A 73 48.83 2.23 11.72
CA ASP A 73 49.89 1.22 11.59
C ASP A 73 50.43 1.29 10.14
N ALA A 74 51.56 1.98 9.97
CA ALA A 74 52.20 2.17 8.67
C ALA A 74 52.82 0.88 8.10
N PHE A 75 52.92 -0.19 8.89
CA PHE A 75 53.57 -1.45 8.51
C PHE A 75 52.57 -2.58 8.23
N HIS A 76 51.31 -2.42 8.63
CA HIS A 76 50.22 -3.28 8.23
C HIS A 76 48.99 -2.44 7.82
N PRO A 77 48.87 -2.04 6.53
CA PRO A 77 47.62 -1.48 6.03
C PRO A 77 46.56 -2.59 6.05
N ALA A 78 45.87 -2.72 7.19
CA ALA A 78 44.61 -3.44 7.22
C ALA A 78 43.64 -2.67 6.33
N PRO A 79 42.95 -3.30 5.37
CA PRO A 79 41.90 -2.63 4.64
C PRO A 79 40.92 -2.10 5.68
N ALA A 80 40.75 -0.77 5.74
CA ALA A 80 39.75 -0.13 6.57
C ALA A 80 38.41 -0.75 6.19
N THR A 81 38.04 -1.76 6.97
CA THR A 81 36.75 -2.40 6.88
C THR A 81 35.85 -1.41 7.58
N ALA A 82 35.45 -0.37 6.83
CA ALA A 82 34.36 0.49 7.22
C ALA A 82 33.25 -0.47 7.64
N ALA A 83 32.95 -0.49 8.94
CA ALA A 83 31.87 -1.30 9.47
C ALA A 83 30.68 -0.98 8.57
N THR A 84 30.28 -1.98 7.78
CA THR A 84 29.26 -1.79 6.76
C THR A 84 28.02 -1.48 7.56
N ALA A 85 27.67 -0.20 7.68
CA ALA A 85 26.60 0.20 8.56
C ALA A 85 25.35 -0.45 7.98
N ASP A 86 24.80 -1.37 8.76
CA ASP A 86 23.88 -2.33 8.22
C ASP A 86 22.52 -1.66 8.11
N ALA A 87 22.14 -1.32 6.87
CA ALA A 87 20.80 -0.87 6.57
C ALA A 87 19.79 -2.04 6.62
N SER A 88 20.23 -3.28 6.89
CA SER A 88 19.34 -4.43 7.02
C SER A 88 18.39 -4.26 8.20
N GLY A 89 17.10 -4.42 7.94
CA GLY A 89 16.03 -4.26 8.93
C GLY A 89 15.37 -2.88 8.94
N LEU A 90 15.87 -1.90 8.20
CA LEU A 90 15.13 -0.66 7.95
C LEU A 90 13.93 -0.94 7.04
N ARG A 91 12.77 -0.35 7.36
CA ARG A 91 11.55 -0.49 6.54
C ARG A 91 11.00 0.88 6.17
N LEU A 92 10.72 1.07 4.89
CA LEU A 92 10.12 2.30 4.41
C LEU A 92 8.59 2.23 4.52
N HIS A 93 8.00 3.25 5.14
CA HIS A 93 6.55 3.35 5.34
C HIS A 93 5.90 4.49 4.56
N ALA A 94 6.59 5.60 4.38
CA ALA A 94 6.07 6.73 3.59
C ALA A 94 7.19 7.58 3.00
N LEU A 95 6.88 8.26 1.90
CA LEU A 95 7.74 9.24 1.24
C LEU A 95 6.97 10.53 1.03
N ARG A 96 7.65 11.67 1.18
CA ARG A 96 7.12 12.97 0.86
C ARG A 96 8.17 13.77 0.12
N SER A 97 7.93 14.08 -1.14
CA SER A 97 8.69 15.08 -1.88
C SER A 97 8.07 16.47 -1.68
N GLY A 98 8.86 17.48 -1.31
CA GLY A 98 8.40 18.85 -1.15
C GLY A 98 9.44 19.87 -1.62
N THR A 99 9.02 21.13 -1.77
CA THR A 99 9.87 22.25 -2.23
C THR A 99 11.06 22.55 -1.31
N GLY A 100 11.06 22.02 -0.09
CA GLY A 100 12.12 22.17 0.91
C GLY A 100 12.96 20.91 1.15
N GLY A 101 13.01 19.99 0.19
CA GLY A 101 13.65 18.68 0.33
C GLY A 101 12.64 17.56 0.64
N GLY A 102 13.02 16.32 0.33
CA GLY A 102 12.19 15.15 0.62
C GLY A 102 12.33 14.68 2.07
N SER A 103 11.32 13.99 2.58
CA SER A 103 11.39 13.25 3.84
C SER A 103 10.88 11.82 3.66
N ALA A 104 11.47 10.89 4.39
CA ALA A 104 11.08 9.49 4.41
C ALA A 104 10.68 9.09 5.84
N ILE A 105 9.59 8.34 5.97
CA ILE A 105 9.23 7.72 7.23
C ILE A 105 9.77 6.30 7.22
N VAL A 106 10.74 6.05 8.11
CA VAL A 106 11.47 4.79 8.20
C VAL A 106 11.24 4.19 9.58
N ALA A 107 10.97 2.89 9.62
CA ALA A 107 10.98 2.13 10.85
C ALA A 107 12.35 1.48 11.06
N GLY A 108 12.88 1.65 12.27
CA GLY A 108 14.08 0.97 12.72
C GLY A 108 13.85 -0.53 12.97
N ARG A 109 14.91 -1.24 13.33
CA ARG A 109 14.85 -2.69 13.66
C ARG A 109 13.99 -2.98 14.90
N ASP A 110 13.88 -2.00 15.78
CA ASP A 110 13.02 -1.95 16.96
C ASP A 110 11.54 -1.71 16.63
N GLY A 111 11.22 -1.45 15.36
CA GLY A 111 9.87 -1.14 14.90
C GLY A 111 9.42 0.28 15.20
N THR A 112 10.29 1.13 15.75
CA THR A 112 9.95 2.54 16.00
C THR A 112 9.99 3.30 14.68
N GLN A 113 8.88 3.98 14.37
CA GLN A 113 8.69 4.70 13.12
C GLN A 113 8.99 6.18 13.33
N ARG A 114 9.91 6.73 12.55
CA ARG A 114 10.30 8.15 12.62
C ARG A 114 10.45 8.75 11.22
N SER A 115 10.16 10.04 11.12
CA SER A 115 10.35 10.82 9.89
C SER A 115 11.76 11.39 9.87
N TYR A 116 12.47 11.18 8.76
CA TYR A 116 13.83 11.66 8.52
C TYR A 116 13.86 12.55 7.28
N ALA A 117 14.57 13.66 7.35
CA ALA A 117 14.81 14.54 6.19
C ALA A 117 16.04 14.08 5.38
N VAL A 118 16.12 14.47 4.11
CA VAL A 118 17.34 14.26 3.31
C VAL A 118 18.53 14.93 4.02
N GLY A 119 19.61 14.16 4.20
CA GLY A 119 20.81 14.52 4.96
C GLY A 119 20.80 14.08 6.42
N GLU A 120 19.67 13.56 6.93
CA GLU A 120 19.56 13.11 8.32
C GLU A 120 20.02 11.66 8.49
N GLU A 121 20.67 11.39 9.62
CA GLU A 121 21.11 10.05 10.01
C GLU A 121 19.94 9.24 10.59
N ILE A 122 19.68 8.07 10.01
CA ILE A 122 18.58 7.18 10.43
C ILE A 122 19.04 6.26 11.56
N VAL A 123 20.19 5.62 11.35
CA VAL A 123 20.92 4.77 12.31
C VAL A 123 22.42 5.06 12.17
N PRO A 124 23.24 4.75 13.18
CA PRO A 124 24.68 5.06 13.15
C PRO A 124 25.35 4.61 11.85
N GLY A 125 25.85 5.56 11.06
CA GLY A 125 26.53 5.33 9.78
C GLY A 125 25.62 5.13 8.55
N VAL A 126 24.30 5.34 8.66
CA VAL A 126 23.34 5.32 7.55
C VAL A 126 22.56 6.64 7.50
N VAL A 127 22.74 7.38 6.40
CA VAL A 127 22.13 8.69 6.17
C VAL A 127 21.11 8.60 5.02
N LEU A 128 20.01 9.33 5.12
CA LEU A 128 19.07 9.48 4.01
C LEU A 128 19.66 10.43 2.96
N ALA A 129 20.15 9.90 1.84
CA ALA A 129 20.84 10.69 0.82
C ALA A 129 19.89 11.39 -0.17
N ASP A 130 18.78 10.74 -0.53
CA ASP A 130 17.80 11.30 -1.47
C ASP A 130 16.44 10.60 -1.33
N VAL A 131 15.37 11.25 -1.80
CA VAL A 131 14.00 10.72 -1.81
C VAL A 131 13.44 10.78 -3.22
N ARG A 132 13.09 9.61 -3.77
CA ARG A 132 12.43 9.47 -5.07
C ARG A 132 10.94 9.26 -4.90
N ALA A 133 10.24 9.11 -6.03
CA ALA A 133 8.79 8.94 -6.04
C ALA A 133 8.34 7.63 -5.36
N ASP A 134 9.07 6.54 -5.56
CA ASP A 134 8.73 5.19 -5.11
C ASP A 134 9.74 4.58 -4.12
N HIS A 135 10.88 5.23 -3.89
CA HIS A 135 11.95 4.71 -3.05
C HIS A 135 12.79 5.82 -2.39
N ALA A 136 13.47 5.48 -1.30
CA ALA A 136 14.48 6.32 -0.66
C ALA A 136 15.89 5.82 -1.02
N ILE A 137 16.85 6.73 -1.12
CA ILE A 137 18.28 6.39 -1.30
C ILE A 137 18.98 6.62 0.03
N LEU A 138 19.59 5.57 0.55
CA LEU A 138 20.40 5.58 1.76
C LEU A 138 21.88 5.62 1.38
N GLU A 139 22.70 6.32 2.16
CA GLU A 139 24.15 6.31 2.04
C GLU A 139 24.78 5.77 3.33
N SER A 140 25.65 4.77 3.17
CA SER A 140 26.38 4.16 4.28
C SER A 140 27.83 3.91 3.89
N GLY A 141 28.76 4.50 4.64
CA GLY A 141 30.20 4.35 4.38
C GLY A 141 30.62 4.72 2.95
N GLY A 142 29.94 5.68 2.32
CA GLY A 142 30.15 6.09 0.92
C GLY A 142 29.47 5.20 -0.13
N ARG A 143 28.72 4.17 0.28
CA ARG A 143 27.94 3.30 -0.62
C ARG A 143 26.46 3.69 -0.58
N ARG A 144 25.86 3.89 -1.76
CA ARG A 144 24.44 4.20 -1.89
C ARG A 144 23.60 2.92 -2.08
N THR A 145 22.51 2.81 -1.32
CA THR A 145 21.59 1.67 -1.32
C THR A 145 20.15 2.15 -1.42
N GLU A 146 19.32 1.51 -2.24
CA GLU A 146 17.90 1.83 -2.35
C GLU A 146 17.10 1.15 -1.23
N LEU A 147 16.25 1.91 -0.55
CA LEU A 147 15.24 1.42 0.37
C LEU A 147 13.87 1.59 -0.28
N ARG A 148 13.27 0.47 -0.67
CA ARG A 148 11.93 0.40 -1.27
C ARG A 148 10.89 0.05 -0.22
N PHE A 149 9.63 0.33 -0.53
CA PHE A 149 8.52 -0.17 0.28
C PHE A 149 8.60 -1.70 0.41
N PRO A 150 8.25 -2.26 1.58
CA PRO A 150 8.22 -3.69 1.77
C PRO A 150 7.17 -4.29 0.84
N VAL A 151 7.62 -4.83 -0.29
CA VAL A 151 6.83 -5.78 -1.07
C VAL A 151 6.83 -7.07 -0.26
N ALA A 152 5.65 -7.62 0.05
CA ALA A 152 5.56 -8.92 0.70
C ALA A 152 6.44 -9.91 -0.08
N ALA A 153 7.46 -10.44 0.59
CA ALA A 153 8.52 -11.20 -0.05
C ALA A 153 7.91 -12.38 -0.84
N ALA A 154 8.08 -12.36 -2.16
CA ALA A 154 8.01 -13.57 -2.95
C ALA A 154 9.11 -14.53 -2.46
N PRO A 155 8.86 -15.84 -2.32
CA PRO A 155 9.86 -16.77 -1.81
C PRO A 155 11.07 -16.84 -2.77
N THR A 156 12.22 -16.41 -2.27
CA THR A 156 13.49 -16.43 -2.99
C THR A 156 14.05 -17.86 -3.05
N ARG A 157 14.26 -18.38 -4.26
CA ARG A 157 14.95 -19.67 -4.52
C ARG A 157 16.48 -19.48 -4.37
N PRO A 158 17.26 -20.44 -3.83
CA PRO A 158 18.71 -20.30 -3.70
C PRO A 158 19.41 -20.31 -5.07
N ARG A 159 20.36 -19.41 -5.26
CA ARG A 159 21.20 -19.28 -6.46
C ARG A 159 22.50 -20.08 -6.27
N ALA A 160 22.65 -21.17 -7.00
CA ALA A 160 23.90 -21.93 -7.12
C ALA A 160 24.76 -21.42 -8.29
N ALA A 161 26.08 -21.52 -8.12
CA ALA A 161 27.14 -20.95 -8.96
C ALA A 161 27.22 -21.52 -10.39
N ALA A 162 27.76 -20.71 -11.30
CA ALA A 162 27.91 -21.01 -12.72
C ALA A 162 29.07 -21.96 -13.03
N PRO A 163 29.00 -22.67 -14.18
CA PRO A 163 30.13 -22.77 -15.09
C PRO A 163 29.80 -22.23 -16.50
N ILE A 164 30.85 -22.19 -17.31
CA ILE A 164 31.11 -21.40 -18.53
C ILE A 164 30.45 -21.96 -19.81
N ALA A 165 30.07 -21.04 -20.73
CA ALA A 165 29.77 -21.18 -22.17
C ALA A 165 28.71 -22.22 -22.61
N THR A 166 27.75 -21.96 -23.51
CA THR A 166 27.89 -21.42 -24.86
C THR A 166 26.50 -21.03 -25.41
N ARG A 167 26.44 -19.89 -26.12
CA ARG A 167 25.51 -19.49 -27.21
C ARG A 167 24.13 -20.17 -27.37
N ALA A 168 23.09 -19.32 -27.22
CA ALA A 168 21.76 -19.30 -27.86
C ALA A 168 20.84 -20.53 -27.72
N VAL A 169 19.63 -20.31 -27.16
CA VAL A 169 18.28 -20.62 -27.70
C VAL A 169 17.24 -20.60 -26.57
N ARG A 170 16.20 -19.77 -26.78
CA ARG A 170 14.78 -19.90 -26.41
C ARG A 170 14.42 -20.61 -25.08
N ALA A 171 13.69 -19.86 -24.26
CA ALA A 171 13.05 -20.25 -23.00
C ALA A 171 12.50 -21.70 -23.00
N ARG A 172 12.90 -22.47 -21.99
CA ARG A 172 12.31 -23.76 -21.66
C ARG A 172 11.76 -23.70 -20.25
N THR A 173 10.44 -23.68 -20.17
CA THR A 173 9.65 -24.00 -18.98
C THR A 173 9.94 -25.44 -18.58
N THR A 174 10.22 -25.68 -17.30
CA THR A 174 10.17 -27.03 -16.71
C THR A 174 9.23 -26.97 -15.50
N PRO A 175 8.04 -27.61 -15.58
CA PRO A 175 7.17 -27.78 -14.42
C PRO A 175 7.73 -28.89 -13.54
N VAL A 176 7.83 -28.68 -12.24
CA VAL A 176 8.04 -29.75 -11.25
C VAL A 176 6.84 -29.78 -10.34
N SER A 177 5.85 -30.56 -10.76
CA SER A 177 5.18 -31.63 -10.01
C SER A 177 4.03 -32.09 -10.89
N ALA A 178 4.04 -33.36 -11.31
CA ALA A 178 2.99 -33.91 -12.15
C ALA A 178 1.64 -33.79 -11.42
N ALA A 179 0.77 -32.93 -11.95
CA ALA A 179 -0.60 -32.79 -11.49
C ALA A 179 -1.35 -34.10 -11.75
N PRO A 180 -2.24 -34.55 -10.85
CA PRO A 180 -3.21 -35.59 -11.19
C PRO A 180 -4.07 -35.05 -12.35
N THR A 181 -3.99 -35.70 -13.51
CA THR A 181 -4.92 -35.47 -14.61
C THR A 181 -6.20 -36.21 -14.26
N ALA A 182 -7.24 -35.47 -13.93
CA ALA A 182 -8.54 -36.02 -13.64
C ALA A 182 -9.45 -35.87 -14.86
N THR A 183 -10.05 -36.97 -15.29
CA THR A 183 -11.07 -36.97 -16.35
C THR A 183 -12.41 -36.61 -15.73
N ILE A 184 -12.68 -35.31 -15.61
CA ILE A 184 -13.88 -34.76 -15.00
C ILE A 184 -14.35 -33.65 -15.89
N ASP A 185 -15.65 -33.64 -16.17
CA ASP A 185 -16.26 -32.54 -16.89
C ASP A 185 -16.09 -31.25 -16.08
N PRO A 186 -15.37 -30.25 -16.60
CA PRO A 186 -15.19 -28.97 -15.93
C PRO A 186 -16.52 -28.29 -15.57
N ALA A 187 -17.58 -28.45 -16.37
CA ALA A 187 -18.90 -27.91 -16.06
C ALA A 187 -19.55 -28.58 -14.84
N GLN A 188 -19.39 -29.91 -14.71
CA GLN A 188 -19.87 -30.65 -13.53
C GLN A 188 -19.10 -30.26 -12.27
N LEU A 189 -17.78 -30.04 -12.39
CA LEU A 189 -16.98 -29.56 -11.28
C LEU A 189 -17.48 -28.20 -10.77
N LEU A 190 -17.83 -27.25 -11.64
CA LEU A 190 -18.34 -25.94 -11.23
C LEU A 190 -19.75 -25.99 -10.65
N ALA A 191 -20.57 -26.95 -11.09
CA ALA A 191 -21.89 -27.19 -10.51
C ALA A 191 -21.77 -27.68 -9.05
N GLU A 192 -20.84 -28.61 -8.79
CA GLU A 192 -20.58 -29.20 -7.47
C GLU A 192 -19.61 -28.39 -6.60
N ALA A 193 -18.80 -27.49 -7.18
CA ALA A 193 -17.92 -26.59 -6.44
C ALA A 193 -18.58 -25.21 -6.29
N GLY A 194 -18.99 -24.87 -5.07
CA GLY A 194 -19.29 -23.50 -4.71
C GLY A 194 -18.03 -22.67 -4.64
N LEU A 195 -18.03 -21.48 -5.24
CA LEU A 195 -16.94 -20.52 -5.15
C LEU A 195 -17.42 -19.32 -4.35
N ARG A 196 -16.71 -18.99 -3.27
CA ARG A 196 -16.98 -17.80 -2.44
C ARG A 196 -15.88 -16.77 -2.65
N PRO A 197 -16.21 -15.54 -3.07
CA PRO A 197 -15.20 -14.49 -3.22
C PRO A 197 -14.56 -14.18 -1.87
N ILE A 198 -13.24 -14.00 -1.86
CA ILE A 198 -12.53 -13.40 -0.73
C ILE A 198 -12.02 -12.04 -1.17
N ASP A 199 -12.54 -10.99 -0.51
CA ASP A 199 -12.13 -9.63 -0.81
C ASP A 199 -10.66 -9.44 -0.42
N ALA A 200 -9.92 -8.82 -1.34
CA ALA A 200 -8.53 -8.43 -1.16
C ALA A 200 -8.42 -7.26 -0.16
N GLY A 201 -8.67 -7.53 1.12
CA GLY A 201 -8.30 -6.64 2.23
C GLY A 201 -6.79 -6.59 2.46
N GLY A 202 -6.01 -6.45 1.37
CA GLY A 202 -4.54 -6.51 1.35
C GLY A 202 -3.91 -7.84 0.89
N GLY A 203 -4.68 -8.78 0.34
CA GLY A 203 -4.19 -10.06 -0.24
C GLY A 203 -4.58 -10.26 -1.71
N GLU A 204 -4.12 -11.33 -2.36
CA GLU A 204 -4.56 -11.69 -3.72
C GLU A 204 -6.07 -12.01 -3.72
N ALA A 205 -6.84 -11.31 -4.56
CA ALA A 205 -8.24 -11.63 -4.79
C ALA A 205 -8.35 -13.06 -5.34
N GLY A 206 -9.28 -13.84 -4.78
CA GLY A 206 -9.43 -15.24 -5.14
C GLY A 206 -10.78 -15.80 -4.72
N TYR A 207 -10.99 -17.08 -4.99
CA TYR A 207 -12.26 -17.75 -4.72
C TYR A 207 -12.03 -18.98 -3.86
N THR A 208 -12.60 -18.98 -2.66
CA THR A 208 -12.54 -20.15 -1.79
C THR A 208 -13.46 -21.23 -2.36
N VAL A 209 -12.92 -22.42 -2.56
CA VAL A 209 -13.62 -23.62 -3.02
C VAL A 209 -14.38 -24.24 -1.86
N ILE A 210 -15.68 -24.42 -2.05
CA ILE A 210 -16.60 -24.99 -1.08
C ILE A 210 -17.33 -26.16 -1.75
N PRO A 211 -17.28 -27.39 -1.21
CA PRO A 211 -18.03 -28.50 -1.78
C PRO A 211 -19.54 -28.25 -1.65
N ARG A 212 -20.29 -28.52 -2.72
CA ARG A 212 -21.74 -28.72 -2.67
C ARG A 212 -22.01 -30.22 -2.72
N GLY A 213 -22.71 -30.75 -1.72
CA GLY A 213 -22.91 -32.19 -1.57
C GLY A 213 -21.65 -32.91 -1.04
N ASP A 214 -21.38 -34.10 -1.56
CA ASP A 214 -20.43 -35.06 -0.97
C ASP A 214 -18.96 -34.76 -1.32
N GLY A 215 -18.72 -33.77 -2.18
CA GLY A 215 -17.38 -33.32 -2.59
C GLY A 215 -16.55 -34.38 -3.32
N ALA A 216 -17.19 -35.43 -3.87
CA ALA A 216 -16.52 -36.51 -4.57
C ALA A 216 -15.83 -36.01 -5.84
N VAL A 217 -16.52 -35.19 -6.64
CA VAL A 217 -16.00 -34.62 -7.90
C VAL A 217 -14.85 -33.65 -7.64
N LEU A 218 -14.92 -32.85 -6.56
CA LEU A 218 -13.82 -31.97 -6.17
C LEU A 218 -12.54 -32.76 -5.82
N ARG A 219 -12.68 -33.82 -5.02
CA ARG A 219 -11.54 -34.67 -4.66
C ARG A 219 -10.95 -35.40 -5.86
N GLN A 220 -11.80 -35.86 -6.77
CA GLN A 220 -11.33 -36.46 -8.03
C GLN A 220 -10.55 -35.42 -8.85
N ALA A 221 -10.95 -34.14 -8.83
CA ALA A 221 -10.24 -33.02 -9.46
C ALA A 221 -8.94 -32.62 -8.74
N GLY A 222 -8.62 -33.25 -7.60
CA GLY A 222 -7.47 -32.90 -6.76
C GLY A 222 -7.69 -31.65 -5.91
N LEU A 223 -8.91 -31.11 -5.85
CA LEU A 223 -9.31 -29.97 -5.05
C LEU A 223 -9.90 -30.42 -3.70
N GLU A 224 -9.71 -29.59 -2.68
CA GLU A 224 -10.24 -29.80 -1.33
C GLU A 224 -11.04 -28.58 -0.88
N ALA A 225 -11.91 -28.81 0.10
CA ALA A 225 -12.67 -27.74 0.73
C ALA A 225 -11.71 -26.74 1.41
N GLY A 226 -11.87 -25.46 1.12
CA GLY A 226 -11.00 -24.40 1.64
C GLY A 226 -9.82 -24.04 0.75
N ASP A 227 -9.63 -24.73 -0.37
CA ASP A 227 -8.66 -24.31 -1.40
C ASP A 227 -9.03 -22.92 -1.93
N VAL A 228 -8.03 -22.07 -2.17
CA VAL A 228 -8.25 -20.74 -2.78
C VAL A 228 -7.85 -20.79 -4.24
N LEU A 229 -8.82 -20.71 -5.13
CA LEU A 229 -8.61 -20.64 -6.57
C LEU A 229 -8.07 -19.25 -6.95
N LEU A 230 -6.94 -19.22 -7.65
CA LEU A 230 -6.21 -18.00 -8.03
C LEU A 230 -6.33 -17.71 -9.52
N SER A 231 -6.19 -18.74 -10.37
CA SER A 231 -6.26 -18.60 -11.82
C SER A 231 -6.82 -19.83 -12.50
N VAL A 232 -7.42 -19.60 -13.66
CA VAL A 232 -7.95 -20.64 -14.56
C VAL A 232 -7.32 -20.42 -15.93
N ASN A 233 -6.71 -21.46 -16.51
CA ASN A 233 -5.94 -21.40 -17.75
C ASN A 233 -4.83 -20.32 -17.74
N GLY A 234 -4.22 -20.09 -16.58
CA GLY A 234 -3.18 -19.08 -16.38
C GLY A 234 -3.69 -17.64 -16.30
N GLN A 235 -5.02 -17.44 -16.34
CA GLN A 235 -5.66 -16.14 -16.23
C GLN A 235 -6.18 -15.91 -14.81
N ALA A 236 -5.81 -14.80 -14.18
CA ALA A 236 -6.27 -14.46 -12.83
C ALA A 236 -7.79 -14.37 -12.77
N LEU A 237 -8.38 -14.92 -11.70
CA LEU A 237 -9.82 -14.96 -11.51
C LEU A 237 -10.30 -13.67 -10.84
N THR A 238 -10.87 -12.76 -11.63
CA THR A 238 -11.49 -11.51 -11.16
C THR A 238 -13.02 -11.63 -11.11
N PRO A 239 -13.75 -10.73 -10.43
CA PRO A 239 -15.22 -10.72 -10.39
C PRO A 239 -15.88 -10.76 -11.77
N GLU A 240 -15.33 -10.02 -12.73
CA GLU A 240 -15.82 -9.97 -14.11
C GLU A 240 -15.58 -11.32 -14.80
N ARG A 241 -14.41 -11.89 -14.58
CA ARG A 241 -13.99 -13.14 -15.21
C ARG A 241 -14.68 -14.37 -14.62
N TYR A 242 -15.11 -14.29 -13.37
CA TYR A 242 -15.93 -15.32 -12.74
C TYR A 242 -17.27 -15.49 -13.47
N ALA A 243 -17.86 -14.42 -14.00
CA ALA A 243 -19.09 -14.51 -14.77
C ALA A 243 -18.88 -15.23 -16.11
N GLU A 244 -17.73 -15.01 -16.75
CA GLU A 244 -17.33 -15.66 -18.03
C GLU A 244 -16.77 -17.08 -17.83
N LEU A 245 -16.57 -17.49 -16.58
CA LEU A 245 -15.96 -18.76 -16.23
C LEU A 245 -16.85 -19.92 -16.71
N GLY A 246 -18.16 -19.85 -16.52
CA GLY A 246 -19.10 -20.90 -16.94
C GLY A 246 -18.98 -21.25 -18.43
N ASP A 247 -18.99 -20.23 -19.29
CA ASP A 247 -18.86 -20.40 -20.75
C ASP A 247 -17.47 -20.92 -21.13
N SER A 248 -16.42 -20.40 -20.47
CA SER A 248 -15.05 -20.85 -20.69
C SER A 248 -14.81 -22.31 -20.29
N LEU A 249 -15.52 -22.82 -19.27
CA LEU A 249 -15.45 -24.22 -18.88
C LEU A 249 -16.26 -25.12 -19.83
N ALA A 250 -17.38 -24.62 -20.36
CA ALA A 250 -18.22 -25.37 -21.29
C ALA A 250 -17.53 -25.61 -22.65
N ASP A 251 -16.78 -24.63 -23.15
CA ASP A 251 -16.09 -24.73 -24.44
C ASP A 251 -14.71 -25.40 -24.38
N ALA A 252 -14.11 -25.54 -23.18
CA ALA A 252 -12.74 -26.01 -23.02
C ALA A 252 -12.65 -27.51 -22.69
N ALA A 253 -12.07 -28.29 -23.62
CA ALA A 253 -11.78 -29.72 -23.39
C ALA A 253 -10.69 -29.98 -22.33
N THR A 254 -9.86 -28.98 -22.01
CA THR A 254 -8.80 -29.09 -21.00
C THR A 254 -8.66 -27.79 -20.25
N ILE A 255 -8.62 -27.87 -18.91
CA ILE A 255 -8.59 -26.70 -18.04
C ILE A 255 -7.49 -26.86 -17.00
N THR A 256 -6.68 -25.83 -16.85
CA THR A 256 -5.61 -25.78 -15.84
C THR A 256 -6.01 -24.84 -14.73
N LEU A 257 -6.24 -25.38 -13.54
CA LEU A 257 -6.59 -24.63 -12.34
C LEU A 257 -5.33 -24.38 -11.51
N THR A 258 -5.11 -23.13 -11.11
CA THR A 258 -4.10 -22.79 -10.11
C THR A 258 -4.80 -22.44 -8.81
N TYR A 259 -4.51 -23.19 -7.76
CA TYR A 259 -5.13 -23.02 -6.44
C TYR A 259 -4.07 -22.99 -5.35
N ARG A 260 -4.44 -22.48 -4.18
CA ARG A 260 -3.59 -22.41 -3.00
C ARG A 260 -4.16 -23.27 -1.89
N ARG A 261 -3.35 -24.21 -1.40
CA ARG A 261 -3.63 -25.05 -0.22
C ARG A 261 -2.50 -24.91 0.77
N ASP A 262 -2.81 -24.63 2.04
CA ASP A 262 -1.82 -24.44 3.11
C ASP A 262 -0.74 -23.40 2.79
N GLY A 263 -1.09 -22.37 2.01
CA GLY A 263 -0.15 -21.34 1.55
C GLY A 263 0.73 -21.74 0.37
N GLN A 264 0.64 -22.98 -0.14
CA GLN A 264 1.36 -23.43 -1.33
C GLN A 264 0.48 -23.34 -2.58
N VAL A 265 1.02 -22.75 -3.65
CA VAL A 265 0.37 -22.72 -4.97
C VAL A 265 0.57 -24.07 -5.66
N ARG A 266 -0.53 -24.68 -6.08
CA ARG A 266 -0.61 -25.95 -6.78
C ARG A 266 -1.39 -25.78 -8.08
N THR A 267 -1.13 -26.68 -9.01
CA THR A 267 -1.82 -26.73 -10.30
C THR A 267 -2.54 -28.06 -10.42
N ALA A 268 -3.81 -28.03 -10.82
CA ALA A 268 -4.59 -29.20 -11.22
C ALA A 268 -4.97 -29.05 -12.69
N THR A 269 -4.93 -30.16 -13.43
CA THR A 269 -5.36 -30.18 -14.84
C THR A 269 -6.56 -31.09 -14.95
N LEU A 270 -7.65 -30.53 -15.48
CA LEU A 270 -8.91 -31.20 -15.74
C LEU A 270 -9.03 -31.44 -17.22
N GLN A 271 -9.52 -32.61 -17.59
CA GLN A 271 -9.83 -32.95 -18.97
C GLN A 271 -11.27 -33.42 -19.04
N ALA A 272 -12.06 -32.82 -19.94
CA ALA A 272 -13.40 -33.29 -20.21
C ALA A 272 -13.31 -34.71 -20.81
N PRO A 273 -14.18 -35.66 -20.36
CA PRO A 273 -14.29 -36.94 -21.04
C PRO A 273 -14.68 -36.68 -22.50
N THR A 274 -13.88 -37.21 -23.43
CA THR A 274 -14.17 -37.13 -24.87
C THR A 274 -15.50 -37.87 -25.13
N PRO A 275 -16.44 -37.30 -25.92
CA PRO A 275 -17.70 -37.95 -26.25
C PRO A 275 -17.51 -39.23 -27.07
#